data_AF-A0AAV2TP80-F1
#
_entry.id   AF-A0AAV2TP80-F1
#
_cell.length_a   1.000
_cell.length_b   1.000
_cell.length_c   1.000
_cell.angle_alpha   90.00
_cell.angle_beta   90.00
_cell.angle_gamma   90.00
#
_symmetry.space_group_name_H-M   'P 1'
#
loop_
_entity.id
_entity.type
_entity.pdbx_description
1 polymer ?
#
loop_
_entity_poly.entity_id
_entity_poly.type
_entity_poly.pdbx_seq_one_letter_code
_entity_poly.pdbx_strand_id
1 'polypeptide(L)'
;MDKFYDEHTKYCRDFNALVAHDPNLVALMQVLLLFTPDRPSLDARQTVANVHDRYYLLLKHYLEAKAGFAKGRSLLAGILTNLDQLQALTMNYSELLMQLDPNKVDPLLMEIFNLTPPPSKSLKQPTMIHRNAQ
;
A
#
# COMPACT_ATOMS: atom_id res chain seq x y z
N MET A 1 8.39 -15.93 -6.80
CA MET A 1 7.87 -14.95 -7.78
C MET A 1 6.48 -15.34 -8.24
N ASP A 2 6.28 -16.55 -8.76
CA ASP A 2 5.00 -17.01 -9.33
C ASP A 2 3.79 -16.87 -8.40
N LYS A 3 3.89 -17.31 -7.14
CA LYS A 3 2.79 -17.21 -6.16
C LYS A 3 2.32 -15.77 -5.90
N PHE A 4 3.26 -14.81 -5.78
CA PHE A 4 2.91 -13.41 -5.54
C PHE A 4 2.25 -12.79 -6.77
N TYR A 5 2.78 -13.08 -7.96
CA TYR A 5 2.19 -12.62 -9.21
C TYR A 5 0.78 -13.19 -9.41
N ASP A 6 0.56 -14.46 -9.06
CA ASP A 6 -0.76 -15.11 -9.14
C ASP A 6 -1.76 -14.49 -8.16
N GLU A 7 -1.34 -14.24 -6.91
CA GLU A 7 -2.16 -13.58 -5.89
C GLU A 7 -2.53 -12.14 -6.31
N HIS A 8 -1.55 -11.38 -6.81
CA HIS A 8 -1.78 -10.03 -7.33
C HIS A 8 -2.74 -10.04 -8.52
N THR A 9 -2.51 -10.92 -9.51
CA THR A 9 -3.37 -11.01 -10.70
C THR A 9 -4.79 -11.45 -10.33
N LYS A 10 -4.93 -12.36 -9.36
CA LYS A 10 -6.24 -12.75 -8.83
C LYS A 10 -6.94 -11.56 -8.19
N TYR A 11 -6.26 -10.81 -7.32
CA TYR A 11 -6.82 -9.62 -6.71
C TYR A 11 -7.28 -8.59 -7.76
N CYS A 12 -6.46 -8.30 -8.77
CA CYS A 12 -6.85 -7.36 -9.83
C CYS A 12 -8.11 -7.79 -10.57
N ARG A 13 -8.28 -9.09 -10.85
CA ARG A 13 -9.50 -9.61 -11.49
C ARG A 13 -10.72 -9.45 -10.58
N ASP A 14 -10.60 -9.85 -9.31
CA ASP A 14 -11.69 -9.80 -8.34
C ASP A 14 -12.11 -8.35 -8.05
N PHE A 15 -11.12 -7.45 -7.88
CA PHE A 15 -11.34 -6.02 -7.73
C PHE A 15 -12.03 -5.41 -8.96
N ASN A 16 -11.55 -5.71 -10.16
CA ASN A 16 -12.16 -5.19 -11.39
C ASN A 16 -13.61 -5.68 -11.53
N ALA A 17 -13.89 -6.96 -11.25
CA ALA A 17 -15.26 -7.49 -11.27
C ALA A 17 -16.19 -6.78 -10.27
N LEU A 18 -15.65 -6.35 -9.12
CA LEU A 18 -16.39 -5.62 -8.09
C LEU A 18 -16.71 -4.18 -8.50
N VAL A 19 -15.81 -3.50 -9.22
CA VAL A 19 -15.87 -2.04 -9.41
C VAL A 19 -16.05 -1.56 -10.86
N ALA A 20 -15.98 -2.45 -11.86
CA ALA A 20 -15.93 -2.09 -13.29
C ALA A 20 -17.06 -1.17 -13.78
N HIS A 21 -18.21 -1.19 -13.12
CA HIS A 21 -19.39 -0.40 -13.49
C HIS A 21 -19.75 0.66 -12.45
N ASP A 22 -18.82 0.99 -11.54
CA ASP A 22 -19.08 1.89 -10.43
C ASP A 22 -17.83 2.71 -10.05
N PRO A 23 -17.56 3.83 -10.75
CA PRO A 23 -16.43 4.68 -10.41
C PRO A 23 -16.56 5.35 -9.03
N ASN A 24 -17.79 5.56 -8.54
CA ASN A 24 -18.02 6.12 -7.21
C ASN A 24 -17.58 5.14 -6.13
N LEU A 25 -17.82 3.84 -6.34
CA LEU A 25 -17.34 2.81 -5.43
C LEU A 25 -15.81 2.79 -5.33
N VAL A 26 -15.09 2.93 -6.46
CA VAL A 26 -13.63 3.03 -6.47
C VAL A 26 -13.16 4.22 -5.61
N ALA A 27 -13.75 5.40 -5.82
CA ALA A 27 -13.38 6.59 -5.07
C ALA A 27 -13.63 6.42 -3.55
N LEU A 28 -14.77 5.85 -3.18
CA LEU A 28 -15.10 5.60 -1.77
C LEU A 28 -14.12 4.60 -1.13
N MET A 29 -13.78 3.52 -1.83
CA MET A 29 -12.79 2.54 -1.38
C MET A 29 -11.40 3.17 -1.21
N GLN A 30 -10.98 4.03 -2.15
CA GLN A 30 -9.71 4.75 -2.05
C GLN A 30 -9.66 5.69 -0.84
N VAL A 31 -10.75 6.38 -0.53
CA VAL A 31 -10.81 7.24 0.66
C VAL A 31 -10.65 6.41 1.94
N LEU A 32 -11.30 5.24 2.03
CA LEU A 32 -11.12 4.35 3.19
C LEU A 32 -9.67 3.86 3.35
N LEU A 33 -9.00 3.52 2.25
CA LEU A 33 -7.59 3.13 2.25
C LEU A 33 -6.67 4.30 2.64
N LEU A 34 -6.97 5.51 2.16
CA LEU A 34 -6.15 6.69 2.45
C LEU A 34 -6.27 7.10 3.92
N PHE A 35 -7.47 7.05 4.47
CA PHE A 35 -7.76 7.42 5.85
C PHE A 35 -7.80 6.23 6.81
N THR A 36 -7.04 5.16 6.55
CA THR A 36 -6.95 4.04 7.50
C THR A 36 -6.29 4.50 8.81
N PRO A 37 -6.99 4.46 9.96
CA PRO A 37 -6.47 5.01 11.21
C PRO A 37 -5.37 4.15 11.83
N ASP A 38 -5.30 2.86 11.50
CA ASP A 38 -4.38 1.88 12.13
C ASP A 38 -2.94 1.96 11.63
N ARG A 39 -2.60 2.94 10.79
CA ARG A 39 -1.23 3.12 10.31
C ARG A 39 -0.26 3.41 11.48
N PRO A 40 0.94 2.81 11.48
CA PRO A 40 1.98 3.14 12.45
C PRO A 40 2.43 4.59 12.25
N SER A 41 2.87 5.23 13.34
CA SER A 41 3.40 6.61 13.32
C SER A 41 2.44 7.69 12.80
N LEU A 42 1.13 7.47 12.91
CA LEU A 42 0.12 8.45 12.53
C LEU A 42 -0.11 9.47 13.66
N ASP A 43 0.27 10.74 13.43
CA ASP A 43 0.13 11.83 14.40
C ASP A 43 -1.34 12.19 14.67
N ALA A 44 -2.12 12.47 13.61
CA ALA A 44 -3.49 12.96 13.70
C ALA A 44 -4.54 11.81 13.69
N ARG A 45 -4.30 10.75 14.45
CA ARG A 45 -5.11 9.50 14.42
C ARG A 45 -6.61 9.73 14.58
N GLN A 46 -7.01 10.59 15.53
CA GLN A 46 -8.42 10.87 15.76
C GLN A 46 -9.08 11.56 14.55
N THR A 47 -8.39 12.52 13.94
CA THR A 47 -8.90 13.23 12.75
C THR A 47 -9.07 12.25 11.59
N VAL A 48 -8.09 11.36 11.40
CA VAL A 48 -8.15 10.32 10.36
C VAL A 48 -9.30 9.35 10.62
N ALA A 49 -9.46 8.86 11.84
CA ALA A 49 -10.57 7.98 12.22
C ALA A 49 -11.93 8.65 11.98
N ASN A 50 -12.08 9.93 12.35
CA ASN A 50 -13.32 10.68 12.12
C ASN A 50 -13.66 10.81 10.63
N VAL A 51 -12.66 11.00 9.77
CA VAL A 51 -12.87 11.04 8.31
C VAL A 51 -13.23 9.65 7.80
N HIS A 52 -12.47 8.64 8.20
CA HIS A 52 -12.71 7.24 7.85
C HIS A 52 -14.16 6.80 8.15
N ASP A 53 -14.63 7.06 9.37
CA ASP A 53 -15.97 6.65 9.81
C ASP A 53 -17.09 7.33 9.01
N ARG A 54 -16.91 8.60 8.64
CA ARG A 54 -17.86 9.33 7.78
C ARG A 54 -17.96 8.69 6.40
N TYR A 55 -16.83 8.34 5.80
CA TYR A 55 -16.81 7.70 4.48
C TYR A 55 -17.24 6.24 4.54
N TYR A 56 -17.01 5.55 5.65
CA TYR A 56 -17.54 4.21 5.88
C TYR A 56 -19.07 4.22 5.92
N LEU A 57 -19.67 5.15 6.65
CA LEU A 57 -21.12 5.33 6.68
C LEU A 57 -21.68 5.73 5.32
N LEU A 58 -21.00 6.62 4.59
CA LEU A 58 -21.38 6.99 3.23
C LEU A 58 -21.37 5.78 2.29
N LEU A 59 -20.32 4.95 2.33
CA LEU A 59 -20.23 3.73 1.54
C LEU A 59 -21.35 2.76 1.88
N LYS A 60 -21.62 2.54 3.18
CA LYS A 60 -22.73 1.70 3.62
C LYS A 60 -24.05 2.17 3.02
N HIS A 61 -24.39 3.44 3.16
CA HIS A 61 -25.65 3.99 2.65
C HIS A 61 -25.71 3.99 1.12
N TYR A 62 -24.59 4.23 0.46
CA TYR A 62 -24.48 4.12 -1.00
C TYR A 62 -24.85 2.72 -1.49
N LEU A 63 -24.30 1.68 -0.87
CA LEU A 63 -24.58 0.29 -1.21
C LEU A 63 -26.01 -0.12 -0.87
N GLU A 64 -26.52 0.30 0.28
CA GLU A 64 -27.92 0.06 0.70
C GLU A 64 -28.91 0.72 -0.27
N ALA A 65 -28.63 1.94 -0.74
CA ALA A 65 -29.46 2.64 -1.71
C ALA A 65 -29.46 1.97 -3.09
N LYS A 66 -28.31 1.47 -3.53
CA LYS A 66 -28.13 0.86 -4.87
C LYS A 66 -28.65 -0.58 -4.96
N ALA A 67 -28.50 -1.35 -3.88
CA ALA A 67 -28.75 -2.80 -3.90
C ALA A 67 -29.85 -3.26 -2.93
N GLY A 68 -30.39 -2.35 -2.11
CA GLY A 68 -31.29 -2.66 -1.00
C GLY A 68 -30.52 -3.07 0.26
N PHE A 69 -31.20 -3.02 1.41
CA PHE A 69 -30.57 -3.19 2.73
C PHE A 69 -29.81 -4.50 2.91
N ALA A 70 -30.43 -5.65 2.62
CA ALA A 70 -29.80 -6.95 2.84
C ALA A 70 -28.57 -7.17 1.94
N LYS A 71 -28.71 -6.90 0.64
CA LYS A 71 -27.62 -7.05 -0.32
C LYS A 71 -26.53 -6.00 -0.12
N GLY A 72 -26.89 -4.76 0.22
CA GLY A 72 -25.95 -3.70 0.55
C GLY A 72 -25.02 -4.06 1.71
N ARG A 73 -25.55 -4.67 2.78
CA ARG A 73 -24.72 -5.18 3.89
C ARG A 73 -23.76 -6.29 3.46
N SER A 74 -24.22 -7.22 2.62
CA SER A 74 -23.35 -8.29 2.09
C SER A 74 -22.24 -7.74 1.20
N LEU A 75 -22.55 -6.75 0.35
CA LEU A 75 -21.56 -6.07 -0.49
C LEU A 75 -20.55 -5.31 0.35
N LEU A 76 -21.00 -4.61 1.39
CA LEU A 76 -20.11 -3.89 2.31
C LEU A 76 -19.10 -4.84 2.95
N ALA A 77 -19.54 -5.98 3.46
CA ALA A 77 -18.63 -6.99 4.03
C ALA A 77 -17.60 -7.47 3.00
N GLY A 78 -18.03 -7.76 1.77
CA GLY A 78 -17.12 -8.16 0.68
C GLY A 78 -16.10 -7.09 0.32
N ILE A 79 -16.51 -5.82 0.31
CA ILE A 79 -15.62 -4.67 0.09
C ILE A 79 -14.57 -4.58 1.19
N LEU A 80 -14.96 -4.65 2.47
CA LEU A 80 -14.01 -4.59 3.58
C LEU A 80 -12.99 -5.74 3.50
N THR A 81 -13.45 -6.97 3.22
CA THR A 81 -12.56 -8.11 2.99
C THR A 81 -11.60 -7.88 1.80
N ASN A 82 -12.07 -7.24 0.73
CA ASN A 82 -11.20 -6.88 -0.39
C ASN A 82 -10.14 -5.86 0.00
N LEU A 83 -10.49 -4.86 0.82
CA LEU A 83 -9.54 -3.87 1.33
C LEU A 83 -8.46 -4.50 2.23
N ASP A 84 -8.85 -5.44 3.09
CA ASP A 84 -7.92 -6.19 3.94
C ASP A 84 -6.94 -7.03 3.11
N GLN A 85 -7.43 -7.67 2.04
CA GLN A 85 -6.59 -8.43 1.10
C GLN A 85 -5.56 -7.52 0.40
N LEU A 86 -5.98 -6.31 -0.01
CA LEU A 86 -5.07 -5.33 -0.61
C LEU A 86 -3.97 -4.91 0.37
N GLN A 87 -4.32 -4.70 1.64
CA GLN A 87 -3.35 -4.35 2.67
C GLN A 87 -2.31 -5.46 2.84
N ALA A 88 -2.74 -6.72 2.89
CA ALA A 88 -1.84 -7.87 2.98
C ALA A 88 -0.92 -7.99 1.75
N LEU A 89 -1.46 -7.81 0.54
CA LEU A 89 -0.66 -7.81 -0.69
C LEU A 89 0.38 -6.69 -0.71
N THR A 90 0.02 -5.51 -0.19
CA THR A 90 0.93 -4.35 -0.11
C THR A 90 2.08 -4.62 0.84
N MET A 91 1.84 -5.28 1.98
CA MET A 91 2.90 -5.69 2.90
C MET A 91 3.88 -6.65 2.22
N ASN A 92 3.38 -7.68 1.52
CA ASN A 92 4.22 -8.62 0.77
C ASN A 92 5.01 -7.93 -0.36
N TYR A 93 4.42 -6.93 -1.02
CA TYR A 93 5.10 -6.15 -2.07
C TYR A 93 6.24 -5.29 -1.51
N SER A 94 6.08 -4.73 -0.31
CA SER A 94 7.12 -3.91 0.32
C SER A 94 8.43 -4.68 0.53
N GLU A 95 8.36 -5.96 0.90
CA GLU A 95 9.53 -6.84 1.04
C GLU A 95 10.22 -7.11 -0.30
N LEU A 96 9.44 -7.25 -1.38
CA LEU A 96 9.97 -7.44 -2.74
C LEU A 96 10.66 -6.17 -3.26
N LEU A 97 10.07 -4.98 -3.00
CA LEU A 97 10.67 -3.70 -3.39
C LEU A 97 12.05 -3.50 -2.77
N MET A 98 12.27 -3.98 -1.53
CA MET A 98 13.58 -3.92 -0.87
C MET A 98 14.65 -4.81 -1.53
N GLN A 99 14.26 -5.76 -2.39
CA GLN A 99 15.17 -6.65 -3.12
C GLN A 99 15.50 -6.15 -4.54
N LEU A 100 14.89 -5.03 -4.96
CA LEU A 100 15.13 -4.46 -6.29
C LEU A 100 16.52 -3.81 -6.39
N ASP A 101 17.11 -3.90 -7.58
CA ASP A 101 18.33 -3.16 -7.91
C ASP A 101 18.03 -1.66 -7.98
N PRO A 102 18.60 -0.84 -7.07
CA PRO A 102 18.35 0.60 -7.00
C PRO A 102 18.60 1.34 -8.31
N ASN A 103 19.48 0.82 -9.17
CA ASN A 103 19.83 1.45 -10.44
C ASN A 103 18.78 1.24 -11.54
N LYS A 104 17.78 0.38 -11.29
CA LYS A 104 16.70 0.05 -12.22
C LYS A 104 15.34 0.58 -11.76
N VAL A 105 15.30 1.29 -10.64
CA VAL A 105 14.08 1.88 -10.07
C VAL A 105 14.07 3.38 -10.34
N ASP A 106 12.90 3.91 -10.66
CA ASP A 106 12.72 5.34 -10.89
C ASP A 106 13.10 6.17 -9.64
N PRO A 107 13.82 7.30 -9.77
CA PRO A 107 14.27 8.10 -8.64
C PRO A 107 13.15 8.57 -7.69
N LEU A 108 11.95 8.87 -8.21
CA LEU A 108 10.82 9.29 -7.38
C LEU A 108 10.30 8.12 -6.54
N LEU A 109 10.28 6.91 -7.10
CA LEU A 109 9.91 5.71 -6.34
C LEU A 109 10.96 5.41 -5.26
N MET A 110 12.24 5.61 -5.55
CA MET A 110 13.31 5.47 -4.55
C MET A 110 13.13 6.40 -3.36
N GLU A 111 12.71 7.64 -3.60
CA GLU A 111 12.40 8.62 -2.56
C GLU A 111 11.14 8.24 -1.77
N ILE A 112 10.04 7.94 -2.45
CA ILE A 112 8.76 7.57 -1.82
C ILE A 112 8.90 6.34 -0.92
N PHE A 113 9.67 5.33 -1.37
CA PHE A 113 9.87 4.08 -0.64
C PHE A 113 11.11 4.07 0.26
N ASN A 114 11.86 5.17 0.36
CA ASN A 114 13.11 5.28 1.13
C ASN A 114 14.13 4.16 0.81
N LEU A 115 14.25 3.78 -0.46
CA LEU A 115 15.11 2.67 -0.91
C LEU A 115 16.58 3.07 -1.07
N THR A 116 16.95 4.30 -0.73
CA THR A 116 18.34 4.79 -0.87
C THR A 116 19.28 3.94 -0.01
N PRO A 117 20.33 3.32 -0.60
CA PRO A 117 21.32 2.59 0.19
C PRO A 117 22.01 3.54 1.17
N PRO A 118 22.37 3.08 2.38
CA PRO A 118 23.16 3.89 3.31
C PRO A 118 24.44 4.34 2.60
N PRO A 119 24.92 5.58 2.85
CA PRO A 119 26.11 6.07 2.18
C PRO A 119 27.22 5.06 2.39
N SER A 120 27.71 4.48 1.29
CA SER A 120 28.86 3.58 1.30
C SER A 120 29.93 4.28 2.11
N LYS A 121 30.33 3.69 3.24
CA LYS A 121 31.52 4.12 3.98
C LYS A 121 32.61 4.22 2.92
N SER A 122 32.99 5.44 2.56
CA SER A 122 34.10 5.71 1.67
C SER A 122 35.23 4.82 2.14
N LEU A 123 35.62 3.82 1.33
CA LEU A 123 36.80 3.02 1.61
C LEU A 123 37.94 4.02 1.79
N LYS A 124 38.36 4.24 3.03
CA LYS A 124 39.63 4.90 3.29
C LYS A 124 40.66 3.99 2.66
N GLN A 125 41.27 4.44 1.56
CA GLN A 125 42.44 3.78 1.00
C GLN A 125 43.44 3.58 2.14
N PRO A 126 44.03 2.38 2.31
CA PRO A 126 45.07 2.19 3.31
C PRO A 126 46.25 3.07 2.92
N THR A 127 46.58 4.03 3.77
CA THR A 127 47.82 4.81 3.66
C THR A 127 48.98 3.82 3.70
N MET A 128 49.62 3.60 2.55
CA MET A 128 50.83 2.78 2.43
C MET A 128 51.92 3.43 3.28
N ILE A 129 52.28 2.79 4.39
CA ILE A 129 53.40 3.19 5.24
C ILE A 129 54.67 2.87 4.46
N HIS A 130 55.28 3.88 3.83
CA HIS A 130 56.65 3.76 3.36
C HIS A 130 57.57 3.71 4.59
N ARG A 131 58.02 2.48 4.88
CA ARG A 131 59.08 2.18 5.83
C ARG A 131 60.37 2.78 5.27
N ASN A 132 60.77 3.95 5.75
CA ASN A 132 62.11 4.48 5.47
C ASN A 132 63.12 3.68 6.30
N ALA A 133 64.00 3.00 5.57
CA ALA A 133 65.24 2.46 6.10
C ALA A 133 66.17 3.62 6.48
N GLN A 134 66.65 3.60 7.72
CA GLN A 134 67.94 4.11 8.16
C GLN A 134 68.37 3.29 9.37
#